data_AF-A0A1I2K1F6-F1
#
_entry.id   AF-A0A1I2K1F6-F1
#
_cell.length_a   1.000
_cell.length_b   1.000
_cell.length_c   1.000
_cell.angle_alpha   90.00
_cell.angle_beta   90.00
_cell.angle_gamma   90.00
#
_symmetry.space_group_name_H-M   'P 1'
#
loop_
_entity.id
_entity.type
_entity.pdbx_description
1 polymer ?
#
loop_
_entity_poly.entity_id
_entity_poly.type
_entity_poly.pdbx_seq_one_letter_code
_entity_poly.pdbx_strand_id
1 'polypeptide(L)'
;MDAAERDLFAQTLRKMMTVASGRALDRALADLGWSDLLTEVPDVAVPLTFGLLGETGAHAPLLNDVLLHAAGRAVGGTLPLPYAGGAWVVWERTDEAGDALDGELPLGSVAAGDPVPLAAGRRALGWWLLGTGRAMLALARSHVLDRTQFGRPLASFQAVRHRLAETLVALDGVESTLVAAEDDLGCLLAKAAAGQAALTAARHCQQVLGGIGFTAEHDLHRHVRRALVLDGLLGGARELTREAGALIREGRSAPRLVQL
;
A
#
# COMPACT_ATOMS: atom_id res chain seq x y z
N MET A 1 -14.81 18.18 -4.41
CA MET A 1 -14.20 17.77 -5.69
C MET A 1 -15.18 16.91 -6.45
N ASP A 2 -15.56 17.30 -7.67
CA ASP A 2 -16.48 16.52 -8.49
C ASP A 2 -15.77 15.32 -9.19
N ALA A 3 -16.46 14.59 -10.06
CA ALA A 3 -15.87 13.44 -10.76
C ALA A 3 -14.79 13.86 -11.80
N ALA A 4 -15.00 14.94 -12.53
CA ALA A 4 -14.08 15.39 -13.57
C ALA A 4 -12.80 15.97 -12.96
N GLU A 5 -12.93 16.74 -11.87
CA GLU A 5 -11.80 17.25 -11.09
C GLU A 5 -10.98 16.10 -10.49
N ARG A 6 -11.64 15.06 -9.96
CA ARG A 6 -10.97 13.86 -9.45
C ARG A 6 -10.16 13.15 -10.52
N ASP A 7 -10.72 12.97 -11.72
CA ASP A 7 -10.04 12.30 -12.82
C ASP A 7 -8.83 13.11 -13.31
N LEU A 8 -8.97 14.44 -13.42
CA LEU A 8 -7.86 15.33 -13.80
C LEU A 8 -6.74 15.30 -12.74
N PHE A 9 -7.11 15.32 -11.47
CA PHE A 9 -6.16 15.22 -10.36
C PHE A 9 -5.44 13.87 -10.37
N ALA A 10 -6.17 12.76 -10.56
CA ALA A 10 -5.61 11.42 -10.69
C ALA A 10 -4.59 11.32 -11.83
N GLN A 11 -4.91 11.88 -13.00
CA GLN A 11 -4.00 11.91 -14.15
C GLN A 11 -2.73 12.73 -13.86
N THR A 12 -2.90 13.86 -13.18
CA THR A 12 -1.79 14.73 -12.77
C THR A 12 -0.85 14.00 -11.81
N LEU A 13 -1.39 13.39 -10.76
CA LEU A 13 -0.63 12.58 -9.80
C LEU A 13 0.10 11.43 -10.49
N ARG A 14 -0.60 10.67 -11.36
CA ARG A 14 0.01 9.56 -12.08
C ARG A 14 1.19 10.02 -12.93
N LYS A 15 1.02 11.11 -13.70
CA LYS A 15 2.11 11.68 -14.50
C LYS A 15 3.29 12.11 -13.63
N MET A 16 3.04 12.75 -12.50
CA MET A 16 4.08 13.15 -11.55
C MET A 16 4.85 11.94 -11.00
N MET A 17 4.13 10.90 -10.56
CA MET A 17 4.72 9.68 -10.00
C MET A 17 5.48 8.84 -11.03
N THR A 18 5.20 8.97 -12.32
CA THR A 18 6.02 8.31 -13.36
C THR A 18 7.39 8.95 -13.57
N VAL A 19 7.58 10.21 -13.14
CA VAL A 19 8.83 10.96 -13.38
C VAL A 19 9.56 11.36 -12.10
N ALA A 20 8.92 11.26 -10.94
CA ALA A 20 9.47 11.63 -9.64
C ALA A 20 9.14 10.58 -8.58
N SER A 21 10.11 10.36 -7.69
CA SER A 21 9.98 9.53 -6.49
C SER A 21 10.84 10.11 -5.36
N GLY A 22 10.65 9.62 -4.14
CA GLY A 22 11.31 10.08 -2.94
C GLY A 22 11.07 11.57 -2.68
N ARG A 23 12.15 12.30 -2.39
CA ARG A 23 12.10 13.72 -2.04
C ARG A 23 11.62 14.61 -3.17
N ALA A 24 11.91 14.24 -4.42
CA ALA A 24 11.42 14.99 -5.58
C ALA A 24 9.89 14.94 -5.67
N LEU A 25 9.30 13.77 -5.42
CA LEU A 25 7.85 13.60 -5.37
C LEU A 25 7.24 14.30 -4.14
N ASP A 26 7.89 14.19 -2.97
CA ASP A 26 7.48 14.87 -1.73
C ASP A 26 7.33 16.40 -1.94
N ARG A 27 8.35 17.03 -2.55
CA ARG A 27 8.31 18.47 -2.88
C ARG A 27 7.21 18.80 -3.90
N ALA A 28 7.13 18.01 -4.97
CA ALA A 28 6.15 18.26 -6.02
C ALA A 28 4.69 18.13 -5.51
N LEU A 29 4.44 17.21 -4.57
CA LEU A 29 3.14 17.09 -3.90
C LEU A 29 2.88 18.21 -2.90
N ALA A 30 3.90 18.67 -2.18
CA ALA A 30 3.78 19.85 -1.33
C ALA A 30 3.40 21.10 -2.16
N ASP A 31 4.06 21.31 -3.31
CA ASP A 31 3.75 22.41 -4.24
C ASP A 31 2.35 22.28 -4.86
N LEU A 32 1.85 21.04 -5.00
CA LEU A 32 0.48 20.75 -5.47
C LEU A 32 -0.58 20.98 -4.38
N GLY A 33 -0.20 21.37 -3.16
CA GLY A 33 -1.13 21.62 -2.06
C GLY A 33 -1.55 20.37 -1.31
N TRP A 34 -0.65 19.38 -1.15
CA TRP A 34 -0.93 18.15 -0.40
C TRP A 34 -1.48 18.41 1.02
N SER A 35 -0.97 19.42 1.73
CA SER A 35 -1.46 19.76 3.07
C SER A 35 -2.95 20.14 3.08
N ASP A 36 -3.35 20.90 2.07
CA ASP A 36 -4.70 21.44 1.95
C ASP A 36 -5.64 20.31 1.53
N LEU A 37 -5.22 19.48 0.57
CA LEU A 37 -5.95 18.28 0.15
C LEU A 37 -6.16 17.29 1.30
N LEU A 38 -5.14 17.06 2.12
CA LEU A 38 -5.22 16.18 3.29
C LEU A 38 -6.18 16.74 4.35
N THR A 39 -6.30 18.06 4.45
CA THR A 39 -7.17 18.72 5.43
C THR A 39 -8.62 18.82 4.94
N GLU A 40 -8.83 19.19 3.67
CA GLU A 40 -10.15 19.50 3.13
C GLU A 40 -10.87 18.26 2.59
N VAL A 41 -10.15 17.30 2.00
CA VAL A 41 -10.72 16.13 1.31
C VAL A 41 -9.91 14.84 1.54
N PRO A 42 -9.59 14.46 2.80
CA PRO A 42 -8.76 13.29 3.09
C PRO A 42 -9.31 11.98 2.52
N ASP A 43 -10.63 11.80 2.52
CA ASP A 43 -11.32 10.61 1.99
C ASP A 43 -11.18 10.44 0.48
N VAL A 44 -10.71 11.46 -0.23
CA VAL A 44 -10.41 11.38 -1.66
C VAL A 44 -8.90 11.43 -1.91
N ALA A 45 -8.20 12.34 -1.24
CA ALA A 45 -6.77 12.56 -1.43
C ALA A 45 -5.94 11.32 -1.01
N VAL A 46 -6.28 10.69 0.12
CA VAL A 46 -5.52 9.54 0.64
C VAL A 46 -5.70 8.30 -0.25
N PRO A 47 -6.93 7.82 -0.55
CA PRO A 47 -7.09 6.64 -1.41
C PRO A 47 -6.42 6.79 -2.77
N LEU A 48 -6.61 7.95 -3.40
CA LEU A 48 -6.09 8.20 -4.73
C LEU A 48 -4.56 8.25 -4.75
N THR A 49 -3.96 9.02 -3.84
CA THR A 49 -2.51 9.22 -3.82
C THR A 49 -1.80 7.92 -3.45
N PHE A 50 -2.24 7.25 -2.38
CA PHE A 50 -1.59 6.01 -1.92
C PHE A 50 -1.84 4.85 -2.88
N GLY A 51 -3.03 4.75 -3.49
CA GLY A 51 -3.29 3.79 -4.56
C GLY A 51 -2.32 3.99 -5.74
N LEU A 52 -2.14 5.22 -6.21
CA LEU A 52 -1.21 5.54 -7.30
C LEU A 52 0.26 5.32 -6.93
N LEU A 53 0.68 5.56 -5.69
CA LEU A 53 2.03 5.18 -5.22
C LEU A 53 2.26 3.68 -5.38
N GLY A 54 1.25 2.86 -5.07
CA GLY A 54 1.32 1.41 -5.24
C GLY A 54 1.36 0.99 -6.71
N GLU A 55 0.50 1.58 -7.53
CA GLU A 55 0.39 1.26 -8.96
C GLU A 55 1.64 1.63 -9.76
N THR A 56 2.21 2.80 -9.49
CA THR A 56 3.38 3.35 -10.21
C THR A 56 4.70 2.84 -9.65
N GLY A 57 4.69 2.38 -8.40
CA GLY A 57 5.91 2.06 -7.66
C GLY A 57 6.72 3.28 -7.24
N ALA A 58 6.17 4.49 -7.33
CA ALA A 58 6.76 5.67 -6.71
C ALA A 58 6.60 5.62 -5.18
N HIS A 59 7.42 6.40 -4.48
CA HIS A 59 7.32 6.53 -3.02
C HIS A 59 7.56 7.98 -2.57
N ALA A 60 6.97 8.34 -1.44
CA ALA A 60 7.23 9.58 -0.73
C ALA A 60 6.84 9.38 0.74
N PRO A 61 7.45 10.11 1.70
CA PRO A 61 7.18 9.96 3.14
C PRO A 61 5.82 10.53 3.59
N LEU A 62 4.79 10.46 2.73
CA LEU A 62 3.45 11.02 2.98
C LEU A 62 2.72 10.33 4.11
N LEU A 63 3.10 9.09 4.45
CA LEU A 63 2.56 8.41 5.63
C LEU A 63 2.82 9.20 6.91
N ASN A 64 3.96 9.90 6.99
CA ASN A 64 4.25 10.79 8.11
C ASN A 64 3.20 11.90 8.19
N ASP A 65 2.82 12.50 7.06
CA ASP A 65 1.82 13.57 7.04
C ASP A 65 0.43 13.10 7.43
N VAL A 66 0.03 11.91 6.96
CA VAL A 66 -1.25 11.31 7.36
C VAL A 66 -1.30 11.12 8.87
N LEU A 67 -0.23 10.63 9.48
CA LEU A 67 -0.16 10.40 10.94
C LEU A 67 -0.03 11.70 11.74
N LEU A 68 0.76 12.67 11.27
CA LEU A 68 0.88 13.99 11.89
C LEU A 68 -0.46 14.72 11.88
N HIS A 69 -1.15 14.73 10.73
CA HIS A 69 -2.47 15.32 10.58
C HIS A 69 -3.50 14.66 11.51
N ALA A 70 -3.55 13.33 11.54
CA ALA A 70 -4.43 12.59 12.45
C ALA A 70 -4.11 12.85 13.93
N ALA A 71 -2.86 13.16 14.27
CA ALA A 71 -2.43 13.54 15.61
C ALA A 71 -2.65 15.04 15.94
N GLY A 72 -3.24 15.84 15.02
CA GLY A 72 -3.42 17.28 15.18
C GLY A 72 -2.10 18.08 15.15
N ARG A 73 -1.05 17.52 14.52
CA ARG A 73 0.28 18.14 14.38
C ARG A 73 0.46 18.69 12.96
N ALA A 74 1.35 19.67 12.83
CA ALA A 74 1.74 20.19 11.52
C ALA A 74 2.38 19.09 10.65
N VAL A 75 1.96 19.03 9.38
CA VAL A 75 2.55 18.15 8.34
C VAL A 75 3.93 18.68 7.90
N GLY A 76 4.66 17.88 7.12
CA GLY A 76 6.03 18.20 6.67
C GLY A 76 7.12 17.67 7.60
N GLY A 77 6.75 17.04 8.71
CA GLY A 77 7.66 16.45 9.68
C GLY A 77 8.03 14.98 9.40
N THR A 78 8.82 14.43 10.31
CA THR A 78 9.17 13.01 10.39
C THR A 78 8.79 12.49 11.77
N LEU A 79 8.31 11.24 11.87
CA LEU A 79 8.10 10.57 13.15
C LEU A 79 8.56 9.11 13.08
N PRO A 80 8.93 8.53 14.23
CA PRO A 80 9.04 7.07 14.35
C PRO A 80 7.69 6.39 14.09
N LEU A 81 7.73 5.29 13.34
CA LEU A 81 6.60 4.49 12.93
C LEU A 81 6.76 3.08 13.52
N PRO A 82 5.72 2.50 14.15
CA PRO A 82 5.77 1.12 14.57
C PRO A 82 5.90 0.19 13.35
N TYR A 83 6.74 -0.82 13.48
CA TYR A 83 6.98 -1.84 12.46
C TYR A 83 6.75 -3.23 13.06
N ALA A 84 6.41 -4.19 12.21
CA ALA A 84 6.17 -5.57 12.60
C ALA A 84 7.35 -6.15 13.40
N GLY A 85 7.05 -7.04 14.34
CA GLY A 85 8.03 -7.59 15.29
C GLY A 85 8.37 -6.65 16.45
N GLY A 86 7.61 -5.57 16.66
CA GLY A 86 7.82 -4.61 17.75
C GLY A 86 8.98 -3.65 17.52
N ALA A 87 9.50 -3.58 16.30
CA ALA A 87 10.53 -2.64 15.90
C ALA A 87 9.93 -1.25 15.63
N TRP A 88 10.79 -0.25 15.54
CA TRP A 88 10.43 1.10 15.13
C TRP A 88 11.32 1.54 13.97
N VAL A 89 10.72 2.23 13.02
CA VAL A 89 11.43 2.76 11.84
C VAL A 89 11.12 4.23 11.67
N VAL A 90 12.01 4.97 11.02
CA VAL A 90 11.78 6.35 10.60
C VAL A 90 11.87 6.43 9.09
N TRP A 91 10.93 7.15 8.48
CA TRP A 91 11.03 7.54 7.08
C TRP A 91 11.46 8.99 7.00
N GLU A 92 12.75 9.22 6.76
CA GLU A 92 13.29 10.56 6.70
C GLU A 92 12.95 11.29 5.39
N ARG A 93 12.89 12.62 5.47
CA ARG A 93 12.76 13.53 4.33
C ARG A 93 14.13 14.02 3.82
N THR A 94 15.13 13.15 3.89
CA THR A 94 16.52 13.44 3.56
C THR A 94 16.91 12.77 2.23
N ASP A 95 17.88 13.36 1.53
CA ASP A 95 18.49 12.75 0.32
C ASP A 95 19.70 11.86 0.70
N GLU A 96 19.98 11.72 1.99
CA GLU A 96 21.16 11.00 2.47
C GLU A 96 20.92 9.49 2.41
N ALA A 97 21.86 8.78 1.79
CA ALA A 97 21.84 7.32 1.75
C ALA A 97 22.17 6.77 3.15
N GLY A 98 21.14 6.56 3.97
CA GLY A 98 21.25 5.89 5.26
C GLY A 98 21.33 4.36 5.16
N ASP A 99 21.46 3.70 6.31
CA ASP A 99 21.34 2.24 6.46
C ASP A 99 19.85 1.84 6.36
N ALA A 100 19.31 1.95 5.14
CA ALA A 100 17.90 1.72 4.85
C ALA A 100 17.58 0.22 4.78
N LEU A 101 16.44 -0.17 5.35
CA LEU A 101 15.88 -1.52 5.21
C LEU A 101 15.61 -1.91 3.75
N ASP A 102 15.34 -0.92 2.88
CA ASP A 102 15.22 -1.08 1.43
C ASP A 102 15.66 0.21 0.71
N GLY A 103 16.48 0.08 -0.34
CA GLY A 103 16.94 1.23 -1.13
C GLY A 103 15.80 1.91 -1.91
N GLU A 104 14.67 1.23 -2.10
CA GLU A 104 13.48 1.78 -2.76
C GLU A 104 12.42 2.32 -1.78
N LEU A 105 12.61 2.12 -0.49
CA LEU A 105 11.78 2.65 0.60
C LEU A 105 12.71 2.94 1.78
N PRO A 106 13.31 4.14 1.85
CA PRO A 106 14.39 4.44 2.79
C PRO A 106 13.85 4.56 4.22
N LEU A 107 13.66 3.41 4.86
CA LEU A 107 13.25 3.27 6.26
C LEU A 107 14.49 2.95 7.09
N GLY A 108 14.85 3.86 8.00
CA GLY A 108 15.92 3.66 8.98
C GLY A 108 15.37 3.07 10.28
N SER A 109 16.12 2.22 10.97
CA SER A 109 15.73 1.70 12.29
C SER A 109 15.93 2.76 13.38
N VAL A 110 15.01 2.83 14.34
CA VAL A 110 15.12 3.68 15.53
C VAL A 110 14.74 2.90 16.79
N ALA A 111 15.22 3.34 17.95
CA ALA A 111 15.04 2.61 19.19
C ALA A 111 13.57 2.56 19.67
N ALA A 112 12.84 3.66 19.53
CA ALA A 112 11.46 3.79 19.96
C ALA A 112 10.79 5.03 19.34
N GLY A 113 9.48 5.18 19.57
CA GLY A 113 8.69 6.33 19.17
C GLY A 113 7.55 6.63 20.12
N ASP A 114 6.97 7.82 19.97
CA ASP A 114 5.76 8.19 20.69
C ASP A 114 4.52 7.55 20.03
N PRO A 115 3.52 7.11 20.82
CA PRO A 115 2.25 6.65 20.28
C PRO A 115 1.56 7.73 19.43
N VAL A 116 1.06 7.35 18.26
CA VAL A 116 0.25 8.19 17.37
C VAL A 116 -1.01 7.45 16.93
N PRO A 117 -2.11 8.16 16.58
CA PRO A 117 -3.31 7.53 16.04
C PRO A 117 -3.00 6.75 14.76
N LEU A 118 -3.25 5.44 14.75
CA LEU A 118 -2.82 4.55 13.65
C LEU A 118 -3.89 4.34 12.57
N ALA A 119 -5.17 4.63 12.83
CA ALA A 119 -6.27 4.30 11.93
C ALA A 119 -6.08 4.90 10.53
N ALA A 120 -5.86 6.22 10.45
CA ALA A 120 -5.64 6.91 9.18
C ALA A 120 -4.41 6.38 8.43
N GLY A 121 -3.30 6.14 9.14
CA GLY A 121 -2.08 5.57 8.56
C GLY A 121 -2.26 4.14 8.05
N ARG A 122 -3.00 3.30 8.78
CA ARG A 122 -3.35 1.93 8.39
C ARG A 122 -4.22 1.92 7.14
N ARG A 123 -5.23 2.81 7.05
CA ARG A 123 -6.07 2.98 5.85
C ARG A 123 -5.24 3.44 4.65
N ALA A 124 -4.35 4.42 4.82
CA ALA A 124 -3.45 4.90 3.77
C ALA A 124 -2.52 3.78 3.25
N LEU A 125 -1.88 3.02 4.15
CA LEU A 125 -1.07 1.86 3.78
C LEU A 125 -1.88 0.75 3.09
N GLY A 126 -3.14 0.58 3.48
CA GLY A 126 -4.05 -0.35 2.82
C GLY A 126 -4.26 -0.02 1.34
N TRP A 127 -4.50 1.25 1.02
CA TRP A 127 -4.59 1.71 -0.37
C TRP A 127 -3.28 1.53 -1.14
N TRP A 128 -2.14 1.76 -0.47
CA TRP A 128 -0.82 1.52 -1.08
C TRP A 128 -0.59 0.04 -1.41
N LEU A 129 -0.90 -0.85 -0.48
CA LEU A 129 -0.80 -2.29 -0.67
C LEU A 129 -1.75 -2.78 -1.78
N LEU A 130 -2.97 -2.24 -1.85
CA LEU A 130 -3.92 -2.51 -2.92
C LEU A 130 -3.35 -2.12 -4.29
N GLY A 131 -2.84 -0.90 -4.43
CA GLY A 131 -2.21 -0.43 -5.66
C GLY A 131 -1.00 -1.28 -6.06
N THR A 132 -0.17 -1.67 -5.09
CA THR A 132 0.99 -2.54 -5.29
C THR A 132 0.56 -3.92 -5.78
N GLY A 133 -0.51 -4.49 -5.21
CA GLY A 133 -1.11 -5.74 -5.66
C GLY A 133 -1.67 -5.66 -7.08
N ARG A 134 -2.36 -4.56 -7.42
CA ARG A 134 -2.89 -4.29 -8.76
C ARG A 134 -1.77 -4.18 -9.80
N ALA A 135 -0.65 -3.54 -9.48
CA ALA A 135 0.52 -3.48 -10.35
C ALA A 135 1.09 -4.88 -10.65
N MET A 136 1.28 -5.71 -9.61
CA MET A 136 1.74 -7.10 -9.79
C MET A 136 0.80 -7.92 -10.67
N LEU A 137 -0.52 -7.78 -10.46
CA LEU A 137 -1.53 -8.45 -11.27
C LEU A 137 -1.50 -7.98 -12.73
N ALA A 138 -1.35 -6.68 -12.97
CA ALA A 138 -1.23 -6.11 -14.32
C ALA A 138 0.00 -6.65 -15.05
N LEU A 139 1.15 -6.68 -14.39
CA LEU A 139 2.39 -7.27 -14.92
C LEU A 139 2.22 -8.75 -15.28
N ALA A 140 1.65 -9.54 -14.37
CA ALA A 140 1.40 -10.97 -14.62
C ALA A 140 0.39 -11.20 -15.75
N ARG A 141 -0.66 -10.38 -15.82
CA ARG A 141 -1.66 -10.43 -16.89
C ARG A 141 -1.02 -10.16 -18.25
N SER A 142 -0.21 -9.11 -18.38
CA SER A 142 0.49 -8.80 -19.63
C SER A 142 1.40 -9.97 -20.04
N HIS A 143 2.18 -10.49 -19.10
CA HIS A 143 3.07 -11.63 -19.36
C HIS A 143 2.32 -12.85 -19.95
N VAL A 144 1.17 -13.23 -19.40
CA VAL A 144 0.45 -14.43 -19.87
C VAL A 144 -0.33 -14.23 -21.16
N LEU A 145 -0.63 -12.98 -21.51
CA LEU A 145 -1.24 -12.63 -22.79
C LEU A 145 -0.21 -12.68 -23.93
N ASP A 146 1.01 -12.22 -23.67
CA ASP A 146 2.06 -12.13 -24.69
C ASP A 146 2.81 -13.46 -24.90
N ARG A 147 2.83 -14.33 -23.88
CA ARG A 147 3.65 -15.55 -23.88
C ARG A 147 2.89 -16.79 -24.37
N THR A 148 3.49 -17.50 -25.34
CA THR A 148 3.04 -18.81 -25.81
C THR A 148 4.00 -19.91 -25.37
N GLN A 149 3.47 -20.98 -24.75
CA GLN A 149 4.23 -22.19 -24.40
C GLN A 149 3.36 -23.44 -24.51
N PHE A 150 3.99 -24.59 -24.73
CA PHE A 150 3.29 -25.86 -24.94
C PHE A 150 2.22 -25.77 -26.05
N GLY A 151 2.54 -25.04 -27.13
CA GLY A 151 1.70 -24.91 -28.31
C GLY A 151 0.49 -23.97 -28.18
N ARG A 152 0.34 -23.20 -27.09
CA ARG A 152 -0.76 -22.24 -26.91
C ARG A 152 -0.43 -21.08 -25.95
N PRO A 153 -1.18 -19.97 -25.95
CA PRO A 153 -0.96 -18.85 -25.01
C PRO A 153 -1.05 -19.30 -23.54
N LEU A 154 -0.23 -18.73 -22.66
CA LEU A 154 -0.26 -19.04 -21.22
C LEU A 154 -1.63 -18.69 -20.58
N ALA A 155 -2.30 -17.64 -21.06
CA ALA A 155 -3.66 -17.28 -20.62
C ALA A 155 -4.71 -18.39 -20.88
N SER A 156 -4.44 -19.37 -21.75
CA SER A 156 -5.35 -20.48 -22.05
C SER A 156 -5.33 -21.60 -20.98
N PHE A 157 -4.36 -21.60 -20.07
CA PHE A 157 -4.26 -22.61 -19.01
C PHE A 157 -5.16 -22.23 -17.83
N GLN A 158 -6.02 -23.17 -17.40
CA GLN A 158 -6.96 -22.94 -16.30
C GLN A 158 -6.26 -22.57 -15.00
N ALA A 159 -5.16 -23.25 -14.65
CA ALA A 159 -4.40 -22.97 -13.43
C ALA A 159 -3.86 -21.53 -13.39
N VAL A 160 -3.45 -20.97 -14.54
CA VAL A 160 -3.02 -19.58 -14.66
C VAL A 160 -4.20 -18.64 -14.45
N ARG A 161 -5.32 -18.88 -15.16
CA ARG A 161 -6.53 -18.05 -15.01
C ARG A 161 -7.07 -18.04 -13.59
N HIS A 162 -7.16 -19.20 -12.94
CA HIS A 162 -7.64 -19.29 -11.56
C HIS A 162 -6.77 -18.49 -10.59
N ARG A 163 -5.44 -18.61 -10.67
CA ARG A 163 -4.53 -17.81 -9.82
C ARG A 163 -4.71 -16.31 -10.00
N LEU A 164 -4.83 -15.84 -11.25
CA LEU A 164 -5.03 -14.42 -11.52
C LEU A 164 -6.44 -13.95 -11.10
N ALA A 165 -7.47 -14.78 -11.26
CA ALA A 165 -8.83 -14.49 -10.81
C ALA A 165 -8.93 -14.44 -9.28
N GLU A 166 -8.35 -15.40 -8.56
CA GLU A 166 -8.27 -15.39 -7.09
C GLU A 166 -7.53 -14.15 -6.57
N THR A 167 -6.45 -13.75 -7.26
CA THR A 167 -5.71 -12.53 -6.94
C THR A 167 -6.59 -11.30 -7.11
N LEU A 168 -7.32 -11.20 -8.23
CA LEU A 168 -8.23 -10.09 -8.49
C LEU A 168 -9.33 -10.02 -7.42
N VAL A 169 -9.98 -11.14 -7.11
CA VAL A 169 -11.04 -11.21 -6.09
C VAL A 169 -10.51 -10.76 -4.72
N ALA A 170 -9.30 -11.18 -4.34
CA ALA A 170 -8.70 -10.75 -3.08
C ALA A 170 -8.46 -9.23 -3.03
N LEU A 171 -8.02 -8.63 -4.15
CA LEU A 171 -7.77 -7.19 -4.24
C LEU A 171 -9.06 -6.37 -4.24
N ASP A 172 -10.08 -6.80 -4.99
CA ASP A 172 -11.39 -6.13 -5.02
C ASP A 172 -12.11 -6.23 -3.66
N GLY A 173 -11.93 -7.34 -2.95
CA GLY A 173 -12.39 -7.49 -1.57
C GLY A 173 -11.73 -6.47 -0.62
N VAL A 174 -10.45 -6.19 -0.80
CA VAL A 174 -9.70 -5.20 0.00
C VAL A 174 -10.19 -3.78 -0.27
N GLU A 175 -10.48 -3.43 -1.53
CA GLU A 175 -11.04 -2.11 -1.84
C GLU A 175 -12.34 -1.87 -1.07
N SER A 176 -13.21 -2.89 -1.03
CA SER A 176 -14.47 -2.82 -0.27
C SER A 176 -14.23 -2.61 1.23
N THR A 177 -13.25 -3.30 1.83
CA THR A 177 -12.95 -3.12 3.26
C THR A 177 -12.32 -1.76 3.58
N LEU A 178 -11.53 -1.19 2.67
CA LEU A 178 -10.91 0.13 2.84
C LEU A 178 -11.91 1.28 2.72
N VAL A 179 -12.94 1.11 1.88
CA VAL A 179 -14.05 2.07 1.76
C VAL A 179 -14.92 2.05 3.02
N ALA A 180 -15.20 0.86 3.55
CA ALA A 180 -16.00 0.63 4.76
C ALA A 180 -15.25 0.94 6.09
N ALA A 181 -13.94 1.15 6.06
CA ALA A 181 -13.15 1.37 7.26
C ALA A 181 -13.36 2.77 7.84
N GLU A 182 -14.24 2.90 8.83
CA GLU A 182 -14.54 4.17 9.52
C GLU A 182 -13.87 4.30 10.89
N ASP A 183 -13.73 3.21 11.64
CA ASP A 183 -13.17 3.19 13.00
C ASP A 183 -11.79 2.51 13.09
N ASP A 184 -11.20 2.52 14.29
CA ASP A 184 -9.87 1.96 14.55
C ASP A 184 -9.80 0.46 14.21
N LEU A 185 -10.85 -0.30 14.52
CA LEU A 185 -10.91 -1.74 14.27
C LEU A 185 -11.09 -2.04 12.77
N GLY A 186 -11.94 -1.27 12.09
CA GLY A 186 -12.15 -1.33 10.64
C GLY A 186 -10.88 -1.02 9.88
N CYS A 187 -10.17 0.07 10.23
CA CYS A 187 -8.89 0.42 9.62
C CYS A 187 -7.81 -0.65 9.86
N LEU A 188 -7.78 -1.23 11.06
CA LEU A 188 -6.89 -2.35 11.41
C LEU A 188 -7.18 -3.59 10.56
N LEU A 189 -8.44 -3.99 10.45
CA LEU A 189 -8.87 -5.15 9.65
C LEU A 189 -8.64 -4.93 8.16
N ALA A 190 -8.92 -3.72 7.64
CA ALA A 190 -8.69 -3.37 6.25
C ALA A 190 -7.19 -3.41 5.90
N LYS A 191 -6.31 -2.89 6.76
CA LYS A 191 -4.85 -3.02 6.57
C LYS A 191 -4.39 -4.48 6.63
N ALA A 192 -4.93 -5.28 7.55
CA ALA A 192 -4.62 -6.71 7.61
C ALA A 192 -5.02 -7.45 6.32
N ALA A 193 -6.22 -7.17 5.82
CA ALA A 193 -6.71 -7.73 4.55
C ALA A 193 -5.85 -7.28 3.36
N ALA A 194 -5.51 -5.99 3.29
CA ALA A 194 -4.65 -5.43 2.24
C ALA A 194 -3.26 -6.10 2.21
N GLY A 195 -2.65 -6.30 3.37
CA GLY A 195 -1.38 -7.02 3.50
C GLY A 195 -1.49 -8.47 3.02
N GLN A 196 -2.52 -9.21 3.45
CA GLN A 196 -2.74 -10.58 2.97
C GLN A 196 -2.97 -10.66 1.45
N ALA A 197 -3.76 -9.74 0.89
CA ALA A 197 -4.04 -9.70 -0.54
C ALA A 197 -2.78 -9.36 -1.35
N ALA A 198 -2.00 -8.36 -0.94
CA ALA A 198 -0.74 -8.00 -1.59
C ALA A 198 0.29 -9.15 -1.54
N LEU A 199 0.42 -9.84 -0.40
CA LEU A 199 1.29 -11.02 -0.29
C LEU A 199 0.78 -12.20 -1.13
N THR A 200 -0.54 -12.34 -1.31
CA THR A 200 -1.14 -13.33 -2.20
C THR A 200 -0.85 -13.00 -3.65
N ALA A 201 -1.02 -11.74 -4.05
CA ALA A 201 -0.66 -11.23 -5.37
C ALA A 201 0.82 -11.47 -5.66
N ALA A 202 1.72 -11.17 -4.73
CA ALA A 202 3.15 -11.44 -4.86
C ALA A 202 3.43 -12.92 -5.16
N ARG A 203 2.86 -13.86 -4.38
CA ARG A 203 3.06 -15.30 -4.60
C ARG A 203 2.48 -15.78 -5.93
N HIS A 204 1.26 -15.36 -6.26
CA HIS A 204 0.57 -15.80 -7.46
C HIS A 204 1.24 -15.25 -8.72
N CYS A 205 1.53 -13.96 -8.75
CA CYS A 205 2.18 -13.29 -9.87
C CYS A 205 3.60 -13.84 -10.07
N GLN A 206 4.39 -14.01 -9.00
CA GLN A 206 5.72 -14.62 -9.10
C GLN A 206 5.67 -16.00 -9.75
N GLN A 207 4.72 -16.86 -9.36
CA GLN A 207 4.59 -18.17 -9.99
C GLN A 207 4.21 -18.07 -11.47
N VAL A 208 3.34 -17.12 -11.82
CA VAL A 208 2.86 -16.91 -13.19
C VAL A 208 3.97 -16.40 -14.11
N LEU A 209 4.79 -15.45 -13.64
CA LEU A 209 5.95 -14.96 -14.39
C LEU A 209 7.11 -15.96 -14.40
N GLY A 210 7.22 -16.82 -13.39
CA GLY A 210 8.29 -17.80 -13.30
C GLY A 210 9.66 -17.12 -13.14
N GLY A 211 10.65 -17.61 -13.89
CA GLY A 211 12.04 -17.17 -13.78
C GLY A 211 12.24 -15.68 -14.04
N ILE A 212 11.56 -15.09 -15.04
CA ILE A 212 11.74 -13.67 -15.40
C ILE A 212 11.32 -12.73 -14.26
N GLY A 213 10.38 -13.13 -13.41
CA GLY A 213 9.95 -12.32 -12.28
C GLY A 213 11.03 -12.14 -11.20
N PHE A 214 12.07 -13.00 -11.19
CA PHE A 214 13.21 -12.90 -10.29
C PHE A 214 14.34 -12.01 -10.82
N THR A 215 14.32 -11.65 -12.10
CA THR A 215 15.44 -10.97 -12.73
C THR A 215 15.30 -9.44 -12.62
N ALA A 216 16.42 -8.73 -12.74
CA ALA A 216 16.45 -7.27 -12.61
C ALA A 216 15.74 -6.56 -13.78
N GLU A 217 15.59 -7.25 -14.92
CA GLU A 217 14.96 -6.76 -16.15
C GLU A 217 13.42 -6.71 -16.06
N HIS A 218 12.82 -7.25 -15.00
CA HIS A 218 11.38 -7.23 -14.81
C HIS A 218 11.00 -6.54 -13.50
N ASP A 219 10.03 -5.62 -13.55
CA ASP A 219 9.65 -4.79 -12.39
C ASP A 219 8.92 -5.54 -11.24
N LEU A 220 8.67 -6.85 -11.38
CA LEU A 220 7.85 -7.59 -10.41
C LEU A 220 8.52 -7.62 -9.03
N HIS A 221 9.83 -7.89 -9.01
CA HIS A 221 10.59 -8.02 -7.78
C HIS A 221 10.54 -6.75 -6.92
N ARG A 222 10.43 -5.56 -7.54
CA ARG A 222 10.31 -4.27 -6.85
C ARG A 222 8.98 -4.19 -6.09
N HIS A 223 7.87 -4.51 -6.77
CA HIS A 223 6.55 -4.54 -6.11
C HIS A 223 6.46 -5.63 -5.04
N VAL A 224 7.08 -6.79 -5.25
CA VAL A 224 7.12 -7.87 -4.23
C VAL A 224 7.87 -7.41 -2.99
N ARG A 225 9.06 -6.81 -3.15
CA ARG A 225 9.84 -6.27 -2.02
C ARG A 225 9.06 -5.17 -1.29
N ARG A 226 8.48 -4.24 -2.04
CA ARG A 226 7.64 -3.17 -1.51
C ARG A 226 6.46 -3.71 -0.71
N ALA A 227 5.75 -4.73 -1.21
CA ALA A 227 4.64 -5.34 -0.49
C ALA A 227 5.07 -5.93 0.86
N LEU A 228 6.27 -6.52 0.96
CA LEU A 228 6.80 -7.05 2.22
C LEU A 228 7.10 -5.94 3.23
N VAL A 229 7.71 -4.84 2.78
CA VAL A 229 8.04 -3.68 3.64
C VAL A 229 6.77 -2.97 4.10
N LEU A 230 5.85 -2.68 3.17
CA LEU A 230 4.58 -2.01 3.47
C LEU A 230 3.65 -2.87 4.34
N ASP A 231 3.70 -4.20 4.23
CA ASP A 231 2.95 -5.06 5.15
C ASP A 231 3.43 -4.86 6.59
N GLY A 232 4.74 -4.76 6.81
CA GLY A 232 5.32 -4.57 8.14
C GLY A 232 5.03 -3.22 8.80
N LEU A 233 4.85 -2.15 8.02
CA LEU A 233 4.54 -0.82 8.56
C LEU A 233 3.17 -0.78 9.27
N LEU A 234 3.16 -0.21 10.48
CA LEU A 234 2.00 -0.07 11.35
C LEU A 234 1.31 -1.40 11.72
N GLY A 235 2.09 -2.49 11.69
CA GLY A 235 1.68 -3.85 12.02
C GLY A 235 1.47 -4.74 10.80
N GLY A 236 2.10 -5.92 10.83
CA GLY A 236 2.00 -6.94 9.79
C GLY A 236 0.61 -7.57 9.75
N ALA A 237 0.16 -8.05 8.58
CA ALA A 237 -1.18 -8.62 8.44
C ALA A 237 -1.48 -9.73 9.48
N ARG A 238 -0.51 -10.59 9.79
CA ARG A 238 -0.66 -11.64 10.82
C ARG A 238 -0.79 -11.08 12.24
N GLU A 239 -0.07 -10.02 12.55
CA GLU A 239 -0.09 -9.37 13.87
C GLU A 239 -1.42 -8.65 14.07
N LEU A 240 -1.84 -7.87 13.07
CA LEU A 240 -3.10 -7.16 13.09
C LEU A 240 -4.30 -8.12 13.18
N THR A 241 -4.31 -9.24 12.43
CA THR A 241 -5.37 -10.25 12.60
C THR A 241 -5.43 -10.80 14.02
N ARG A 242 -4.26 -11.02 14.66
CA ARG A 242 -4.20 -11.49 16.06
C ARG A 242 -4.71 -10.42 17.04
N GLU A 243 -4.31 -9.16 16.83
CA GLU A 243 -4.74 -8.00 17.60
C GLU A 243 -6.26 -7.82 17.51
N ALA A 244 -6.84 -7.85 16.32
CA ALA A 244 -8.29 -7.82 16.12
C ALA A 244 -9.01 -8.93 16.90
N GLY A 245 -8.47 -10.17 16.86
CA GLY A 245 -9.03 -11.29 17.61
C GLY A 245 -8.98 -11.07 19.13
N ALA A 246 -7.93 -10.43 19.65
CA ALA A 246 -7.83 -10.07 21.06
C ALA A 246 -8.88 -8.99 21.42
N LEU A 247 -9.01 -7.94 20.61
CA LEU A 247 -9.98 -6.87 20.81
C LEU A 247 -11.43 -7.40 20.81
N ILE A 248 -11.78 -8.26 19.86
CA ILE A 248 -13.13 -8.88 19.80
C ILE A 248 -13.39 -9.73 21.05
N ARG A 249 -12.40 -10.49 21.52
CA ARG A 249 -12.53 -11.33 22.72
C ARG A 249 -12.71 -10.49 23.98
N GLU A 250 -11.96 -9.39 24.11
CA GLU A 250 -12.04 -8.46 25.24
C GLU A 250 -13.35 -7.68 25.25
N GLY A 251 -13.76 -7.15 24.08
CA GLY A 251 -15.03 -6.44 23.92
C GLY A 251 -16.27 -7.34 24.00
N ARG A 252 -16.10 -8.66 23.94
CA ARG A 252 -17.19 -9.68 23.94
C ARG A 252 -18.28 -9.38 22.89
N SER A 253 -17.92 -8.70 21.82
CA SER A 253 -18.81 -8.28 20.74
C SER A 253 -18.08 -8.48 19.43
N ALA A 254 -18.70 -9.22 18.51
CA ALA A 254 -18.25 -9.32 17.13
C ALA A 254 -19.12 -8.39 16.30
N PRO A 255 -18.58 -7.28 15.75
CA PRO A 255 -19.35 -6.43 14.85
C PRO A 255 -19.86 -7.26 13.67
N ARG A 256 -21.11 -7.06 13.28
CA ARG A 256 -21.68 -7.77 12.13
C ARG A 256 -21.05 -7.20 10.85
N LEU A 257 -20.63 -8.09 9.94
CA LEU A 257 -20.05 -7.75 8.63
C LEU A 257 -20.90 -6.79 7.76
N VAL A 258 -22.18 -6.60 8.07
CA VAL A 258 -23.14 -5.73 7.35
C VAL A 258 -23.24 -4.33 7.98
N GLN A 259 -22.47 -4.06 9.03
CA GLN A 259 -22.43 -2.77 9.73
C GLN A 259 -21.02 -2.13 9.71
N LEU A 260 -20.15 -2.63 8.82
CA LEU A 260 -18.88 -2.02 8.44
C LEU A 260 -19.08 -1.39 7.06
#